data_AF-A0A519HNI5-F1
#
_entry.id   AF-A0A519HNI5-F1
#
_cell.length_a   1.000
_cell.length_b   1.000
_cell.length_c   1.000
_cell.angle_alpha   90.00
_cell.angle_beta   90.00
_cell.angle_gamma   90.00
#
_symmetry.space_group_name_H-M   'P 1'
#
loop_
_entity.id
_entity.type
_entity.pdbx_description
1 polymer ?
#
loop_
_entity_poly.entity_id
_entity_poly.type
_entity_poly.pdbx_seq_one_letter_code
_entity_poly.pdbx_strand_id
1 'polypeptide(L)'
;MTETYRIRSVETWAQARDDYLAGMTAEAVCSRYDLGLSIFRRRASRDGWRRIDQDDPAPADLKLRIYEDIPADEQTETARLRYVQALERGRSVEAVRWRTLWLTLHAEQRAVLAEIRADMFPDMTPQEVLDLIKEEEARREREDDDVFFRTLPPAPAAEPQPDPAGKVDDVHSTFSRVHNSGGSPPPPPSPPLVSRAERRRLLREARKAGPPQTLNASTTPVARPPDTRDPPAIA
;
A
#
# COMPACT_ATOMS: atom_id res chain seq x y z
N MET A 1 2.27 -53.48 31.32
CA MET A 1 0.89 -52.97 31.26
C MET A 1 0.29 -53.46 29.95
N THR A 2 -0.67 -54.36 30.01
CA THR A 2 -1.31 -54.98 28.84
C THR A 2 -2.27 -53.96 28.22
N GLU A 3 -1.84 -53.26 27.17
CA GLU A 3 -2.75 -52.49 26.33
C GLU A 3 -3.75 -53.46 25.69
N THR A 4 -4.95 -53.48 26.25
CA THR A 4 -6.12 -54.15 25.68
C THR A 4 -6.30 -53.67 24.24
N TYR A 5 -6.12 -54.57 23.27
CA TYR A 5 -6.35 -54.30 21.84
C TYR A 5 -7.76 -53.73 21.65
N ARG A 6 -7.85 -52.40 21.50
CA ARG A 6 -9.12 -51.69 21.39
C ARG A 6 -9.58 -51.73 19.94
N ILE A 7 -10.23 -52.83 19.58
CA ILE A 7 -10.83 -52.98 18.25
C ILE A 7 -11.97 -51.96 18.13
N ARG A 8 -11.85 -51.01 17.20
CA ARG A 8 -12.89 -50.00 16.93
C ARG A 8 -13.94 -50.53 15.96
N SER A 9 -15.16 -49.99 16.07
CA SER A 9 -16.26 -50.29 15.16
C SER A 9 -15.94 -49.82 13.74
N VAL A 10 -16.58 -50.44 12.75
CA VAL A 10 -16.42 -50.08 11.33
C VAL A 10 -16.87 -48.65 11.06
N GLU A 11 -17.86 -48.15 11.80
CA GLU A 11 -18.37 -46.79 11.69
C GLU A 11 -17.33 -45.74 12.07
N THR A 12 -16.57 -45.95 13.16
CA THR A 12 -15.47 -45.05 13.54
C THR A 12 -14.41 -44.96 12.45
N TRP A 13 -14.14 -46.05 11.76
CA TRP A 13 -13.20 -46.07 10.64
C TRP A 13 -13.73 -45.35 9.39
N ALA A 14 -15.04 -45.39 9.14
CA ALA A 14 -15.65 -44.64 8.05
C ALA A 14 -15.59 -43.13 8.31
N GLN A 15 -15.96 -42.69 9.52
CA GLN A 15 -15.88 -41.28 9.91
C GLN A 15 -14.43 -40.76 9.87
N ALA A 16 -13.47 -41.55 10.36
CA ALA A 16 -12.06 -41.19 10.30
C ALA A 16 -11.52 -41.07 8.86
N ARG A 17 -12.01 -41.90 7.93
CA ARG A 17 -11.67 -41.78 6.50
C ARG A 17 -12.22 -40.49 5.93
N ASP A 18 -13.50 -40.20 6.17
CA ASP A 18 -14.17 -39.06 5.57
C ASP A 18 -13.54 -37.74 6.08
N ASP A 19 -13.19 -37.64 7.37
CA ASP A 19 -12.43 -36.52 7.94
C ASP A 19 -11.02 -36.37 7.35
N TYR A 20 -10.33 -37.49 7.08
CA TYR A 20 -9.00 -37.48 6.47
C TYR A 20 -9.04 -37.00 5.02
N LEU A 21 -10.04 -37.45 4.26
CA LEU A 21 -10.27 -37.03 2.87
C LEU A 21 -10.78 -35.59 2.78
N ALA A 22 -11.52 -35.10 3.78
CA ALA A 22 -11.93 -33.71 3.90
C ALA A 22 -10.76 -32.74 4.16
N GLY A 23 -9.54 -33.26 4.38
CA GLY A 23 -8.32 -32.44 4.46
C GLY A 23 -7.65 -32.43 5.84
N MET A 24 -8.19 -33.12 6.86
CA MET A 24 -7.52 -33.20 8.15
C MET A 24 -6.19 -33.98 8.06
N THR A 25 -5.28 -33.71 9.00
CA THR A 25 -4.03 -34.48 9.10
C THR A 25 -4.31 -35.84 9.73
N ALA A 26 -3.52 -36.86 9.36
CA ALA A 26 -3.67 -38.20 9.92
C ALA A 26 -3.50 -38.23 11.45
N GLU A 27 -2.66 -37.34 11.99
CA GLU A 27 -2.44 -37.19 13.44
C GLU A 27 -3.66 -36.60 14.15
N ALA A 28 -4.30 -35.58 13.56
CA ALA A 28 -5.52 -34.98 14.10
C ALA A 28 -6.69 -35.99 14.11
N VAL A 29 -6.84 -36.75 13.02
CA VAL A 29 -7.85 -37.81 12.92
C VAL A 29 -7.59 -38.92 13.95
N CYS A 30 -6.34 -39.36 14.09
CA CYS A 30 -5.98 -40.40 15.06
C CYS A 30 -6.23 -39.96 16.51
N SER A 31 -5.93 -38.69 16.83
CA SER A 31 -6.22 -38.10 18.13
C SER A 31 -7.73 -38.03 18.42
N ARG A 32 -8.52 -37.61 17.43
CA ARG A 32 -9.98 -37.45 17.55
C ARG A 32 -10.73 -38.77 17.78
N TYR A 33 -10.29 -39.83 17.10
CA TYR A 33 -10.97 -41.13 17.13
C TYR A 33 -10.27 -42.19 17.99
N ASP A 34 -9.22 -41.79 18.73
CA ASP A 34 -8.40 -42.68 19.57
C ASP A 34 -7.92 -43.92 18.78
N LEU A 35 -7.31 -43.64 17.62
CA LEU A 35 -6.77 -44.62 16.68
C LEU A 35 -5.24 -44.64 16.70
N GLY A 36 -4.65 -45.83 16.58
CA GLY A 36 -3.21 -45.96 16.41
C GLY A 36 -2.76 -45.47 15.03
N LEU A 37 -1.83 -44.52 14.99
CA LEU A 37 -1.31 -43.92 13.75
C LEU A 37 -0.74 -44.96 12.77
N SER A 38 -0.05 -45.98 13.28
CA SER A 38 0.53 -47.06 12.48
C SER A 38 -0.56 -47.93 11.80
N ILE A 39 -1.63 -48.26 12.52
CA ILE A 39 -2.77 -49.02 12.01
C ILE A 39 -3.57 -48.19 11.02
N PHE A 40 -3.77 -46.91 11.30
CA PHE A 40 -4.44 -45.99 10.39
C PHE A 40 -3.69 -45.88 9.05
N ARG A 41 -2.36 -45.66 9.06
CA ARG A 41 -1.54 -45.60 7.84
C ARG A 41 -1.55 -46.91 7.05
N ARG A 42 -1.48 -48.06 7.73
CA ARG A 42 -1.55 -49.38 7.09
C ARG A 42 -2.90 -49.57 6.40
N ARG A 43 -4.00 -49.18 7.06
CA ARG A 43 -5.35 -49.27 6.50
C ARG A 43 -5.56 -48.30 5.34
N ALA A 44 -5.16 -47.04 5.50
CA ALA A 44 -5.21 -46.03 4.45
C ALA A 44 -4.44 -46.46 3.18
N SER A 45 -3.32 -47.17 3.34
CA SER A 45 -2.57 -47.74 2.22
C SER A 45 -3.28 -48.90 1.52
N ARG A 46 -3.97 -49.75 2.27
CA ARG A 46 -4.65 -50.93 1.72
C ARG A 46 -5.96 -50.55 1.04
N ASP A 47 -6.68 -49.59 1.64
CA ASP A 47 -8.00 -49.17 1.23
C ASP A 47 -7.94 -47.94 0.29
N GLY A 48 -6.74 -47.51 -0.12
CA GLY A 48 -6.52 -46.47 -1.14
C GLY A 48 -6.86 -45.04 -0.72
N TRP A 49 -6.76 -44.71 0.57
CA TRP A 49 -7.14 -43.38 1.09
C TRP A 49 -6.01 -42.35 1.00
N ARG A 50 -4.80 -42.74 0.58
CA ARG A 50 -3.68 -41.79 0.56
C ARG A 50 -3.98 -40.69 -0.45
N ARG A 51 -3.50 -39.49 -0.17
CA ARG A 51 -3.65 -38.35 -1.10
C ARG A 51 -3.06 -38.60 -2.50
N ILE A 52 -2.08 -39.50 -2.62
CA ILE A 52 -1.52 -39.94 -3.91
C ILE A 52 -2.43 -40.93 -4.66
N ASP A 53 -3.30 -41.64 -3.93
CA ASP A 53 -4.25 -42.60 -4.49
C ASP A 53 -5.62 -41.93 -4.79
N GLN A 54 -5.81 -40.68 -4.34
CA GLN A 54 -6.98 -39.88 -4.70
C GLN A 54 -6.73 -39.26 -6.08
N ASP A 55 -7.74 -39.28 -6.94
CA ASP A 55 -7.70 -38.52 -8.18
C ASP A 55 -7.42 -37.05 -7.86
N ASP A 56 -6.48 -36.47 -8.59
CA ASP A 56 -6.14 -35.05 -8.45
C ASP A 56 -7.46 -34.27 -8.63
N PRO A 57 -7.89 -33.45 -7.64
CA PRO A 57 -9.13 -32.73 -7.77
C PRO A 57 -9.08 -31.97 -9.09
N ALA A 58 -10.07 -32.24 -9.97
CA ALA A 58 -10.19 -31.56 -11.25
C ALA A 58 -9.91 -30.07 -11.00
N PRO A 59 -9.06 -29.41 -11.82
CA PRO A 59 -8.67 -28.03 -11.58
C PRO A 59 -9.93 -27.27 -11.26
N ALA A 60 -10.09 -26.88 -10.00
CA ALA A 60 -11.30 -26.21 -9.60
C ALA A 60 -11.39 -25.03 -10.55
N ASP A 61 -12.49 -24.93 -11.30
CA ASP A 61 -12.79 -23.72 -12.07
C ASP A 61 -12.65 -22.60 -11.05
N LEU A 62 -11.51 -21.90 -11.12
CA LEU A 62 -11.24 -20.74 -10.29
C LEU A 62 -12.35 -19.81 -10.69
N LYS A 63 -13.42 -19.79 -9.89
CA LYS A 63 -14.54 -18.88 -10.07
C LYS A 63 -13.95 -17.49 -9.89
N LEU A 64 -13.45 -16.93 -10.99
CA LEU A 64 -13.03 -15.54 -11.15
C LEU A 64 -14.16 -14.56 -10.79
N ARG A 65 -15.36 -15.08 -10.56
CA ARG A 65 -16.55 -14.46 -9.97
C ARG A 65 -16.29 -13.56 -8.77
N ILE A 66 -15.25 -13.80 -7.96
CA ILE A 66 -14.90 -12.93 -6.83
C ILE A 66 -14.49 -11.52 -7.30
N TYR A 67 -14.05 -11.39 -8.56
CA TYR A 67 -13.65 -10.13 -9.17
C TYR A 67 -14.61 -9.64 -10.26
N GLU A 68 -15.76 -10.31 -10.45
CA GLU A 68 -16.74 -9.95 -11.50
C GLU A 68 -17.48 -8.63 -11.17
N ASP A 69 -17.46 -8.21 -9.91
CA ASP A 69 -18.25 -7.07 -9.41
C ASP A 69 -17.45 -5.76 -9.24
N ILE A 70 -16.16 -5.70 -9.61
CA ILE A 70 -15.40 -4.45 -9.46
C ILE A 70 -15.78 -3.51 -10.61
N PRO A 71 -16.39 -2.34 -10.34
CA PRO A 71 -16.79 -1.42 -11.40
C PRO A 71 -15.55 -0.87 -12.13
N ALA A 72 -15.71 -0.52 -13.40
CA ALA A 72 -14.59 -0.20 -14.30
C ALA A 72 -13.76 1.02 -13.84
N ASP A 73 -14.38 1.95 -13.11
CA ASP A 73 -13.74 3.10 -12.48
C ASP A 73 -12.81 2.68 -11.34
N GLU A 74 -13.24 1.76 -10.47
CA GLU A 74 -12.41 1.20 -9.40
C GLU A 74 -11.22 0.41 -9.95
N GLN A 75 -11.40 -0.32 -11.06
CA GLN A 75 -10.30 -1.01 -11.74
C GLN A 75 -9.24 -0.02 -12.24
N THR A 76 -9.71 1.10 -12.84
CA THR A 76 -8.84 2.18 -13.33
C THR A 76 -8.08 2.85 -12.20
N GLU A 77 -8.76 3.15 -11.09
CA GLU A 77 -8.13 3.76 -9.91
C GLU A 77 -7.13 2.81 -9.24
N THR A 78 -7.46 1.52 -9.15
CA THR A 78 -6.55 0.49 -8.63
C THR A 78 -5.26 0.43 -9.46
N ALA A 79 -5.35 0.46 -10.79
CA ALA A 79 -4.18 0.48 -11.66
C ALA A 79 -3.32 1.74 -11.43
N ARG A 80 -3.95 2.90 -11.24
CA ARG A 80 -3.27 4.18 -10.92
C ARG A 80 -2.52 4.10 -9.58
N LEU A 81 -3.16 3.58 -8.54
CA LEU A 81 -2.57 3.42 -7.21
C LEU A 81 -1.38 2.45 -7.26
N ARG A 82 -1.49 1.33 -7.98
CA ARG A 82 -0.37 0.38 -8.17
C ARG A 82 0.80 1.00 -8.93
N TYR A 83 0.54 1.84 -9.91
CA TYR A 83 1.57 2.61 -10.60
C TYR A 83 2.33 3.54 -9.63
N VAL A 84 1.62 4.35 -8.84
CA VAL A 84 2.23 5.24 -7.82
C VAL A 84 3.03 4.42 -6.81
N GLN A 85 2.44 3.34 -6.32
CA GLN A 85 3.05 2.43 -5.36
C GLN A 85 4.36 1.80 -5.87
N ALA A 86 4.42 1.45 -7.16
CA ALA A 86 5.61 0.92 -7.81
C ALA A 86 6.71 1.98 -7.98
N LEU A 87 6.34 3.25 -8.25
CA LEU A 87 7.28 4.36 -8.28
C LEU A 87 7.91 4.62 -6.92
N GLU A 88 7.11 4.66 -5.86
CA GLU A 88 7.58 4.84 -4.48
C GLU A 88 8.57 3.74 -4.05
N ARG A 89 8.35 2.50 -4.53
CA ARG A 89 9.22 1.35 -4.27
C ARG A 89 10.43 1.26 -5.22
N GLY A 90 10.58 2.19 -6.17
CA GLY A 90 11.67 2.17 -7.15
C GLY A 90 11.60 1.03 -8.17
N ARG A 91 10.44 0.37 -8.33
CA ARG A 91 10.24 -0.77 -9.24
C ARG A 91 9.84 -0.29 -10.63
N SER A 92 10.83 0.16 -11.41
CA SER A 92 10.63 0.83 -12.71
C SER A 92 9.85 0.00 -13.74
N VAL A 93 10.17 -1.29 -13.89
CA VAL A 93 9.50 -2.18 -14.86
C VAL A 93 8.03 -2.40 -14.49
N GLU A 94 7.75 -2.57 -13.19
CA GLU A 94 6.39 -2.73 -12.70
C GLU A 94 5.57 -1.44 -12.86
N ALA A 95 6.19 -0.29 -12.59
CA ALA A 95 5.55 1.01 -12.81
C ALA A 95 5.17 1.22 -14.28
N VAL A 96 6.02 0.82 -15.24
CA VAL A 96 5.68 0.89 -16.67
C VAL A 96 4.47 0.01 -16.99
N ARG A 97 4.42 -1.22 -16.46
CA ARG A 97 3.28 -2.13 -16.68
C ARG A 97 1.98 -1.57 -16.14
N TRP A 98 1.97 -1.09 -14.90
CA TRP A 98 0.78 -0.49 -14.29
C TRP A 98 0.37 0.80 -14.98
N ARG A 99 1.33 1.61 -15.44
CA ARG A 99 1.04 2.81 -16.22
C ARG A 99 0.36 2.48 -17.54
N THR A 100 0.84 1.48 -18.27
CA THR A 100 0.21 1.07 -19.53
C THR A 100 -1.21 0.57 -19.28
N LEU A 101 -1.42 -0.30 -18.29
CA LEU A 101 -2.76 -0.78 -17.94
C LEU A 101 -3.70 0.37 -17.56
N TRP A 102 -3.25 1.28 -16.70
CA TRP A 102 -4.03 2.46 -16.30
C TRP A 102 -4.43 3.32 -17.50
N LEU A 103 -3.50 3.61 -18.41
CA LEU A 103 -3.81 4.42 -19.60
C LEU A 103 -4.83 3.74 -20.52
N THR A 104 -4.76 2.42 -20.67
CA THR A 104 -5.73 1.66 -21.46
C THR A 104 -7.13 1.73 -20.84
N LEU A 105 -7.26 1.36 -19.56
CA LEU A 105 -8.55 1.37 -18.86
C LEU A 105 -9.14 2.79 -18.79
N HIS A 106 -8.30 3.79 -18.53
CA HIS A 106 -8.73 5.18 -18.50
C HIS A 106 -9.20 5.70 -19.87
N ALA A 107 -8.62 5.21 -20.97
CA ALA A 107 -9.08 5.54 -22.31
C ALA A 107 -10.46 4.91 -22.61
N GLU A 108 -10.65 3.65 -22.23
CA GLU A 108 -11.92 2.93 -22.35
C GLU A 108 -13.01 3.61 -21.52
N GLN A 109 -12.73 3.93 -20.26
CA GLN A 109 -13.65 4.64 -19.37
C GLN A 109 -14.06 6.00 -19.95
N ARG A 110 -13.10 6.76 -20.50
CA ARG A 110 -13.39 8.04 -21.15
C ARG A 110 -14.26 7.89 -22.39
N ALA A 111 -14.12 6.81 -23.15
CA ALA A 111 -14.97 6.54 -24.31
C ALA A 111 -16.40 6.26 -23.88
N VAL A 112 -16.60 5.36 -22.90
CA VAL A 112 -17.93 5.06 -22.34
C VAL A 112 -18.60 6.30 -21.77
N LEU A 113 -17.88 7.09 -20.97
CA LEU A 113 -18.43 8.35 -20.44
C LEU A 113 -18.74 9.38 -21.53
N ALA A 114 -17.98 9.39 -22.63
CA ALA A 114 -18.26 10.29 -23.74
C ALA A 114 -19.52 9.87 -24.52
N GLU A 115 -19.77 8.57 -24.67
CA GLU A 115 -21.01 8.02 -25.26
C GLU A 115 -22.22 8.34 -24.39
N ILE A 116 -22.16 8.00 -23.09
CA ILE A 116 -23.23 8.31 -22.13
C ILE A 116 -23.52 9.80 -22.12
N ARG A 117 -22.49 10.66 -22.13
CA ARG A 117 -22.66 12.10 -22.21
C ARG A 117 -23.35 12.51 -23.52
N ALA A 118 -22.93 11.96 -24.66
CA ALA A 118 -23.53 12.31 -25.95
C ALA A 118 -25.03 11.94 -26.00
N ASP A 119 -25.40 10.82 -25.38
CA ASP A 119 -26.80 10.39 -25.27
C ASP A 119 -27.61 11.27 -24.30
N MET A 120 -27.02 11.64 -23.16
CA MET A 120 -27.69 12.44 -22.13
C MET A 120 -27.76 13.94 -22.45
N PHE A 121 -26.75 14.48 -23.13
CA PHE A 121 -26.57 15.90 -23.41
C PHE A 121 -26.12 16.13 -24.86
N PRO A 122 -26.99 15.87 -25.85
CA PRO A 122 -26.61 15.88 -27.27
C PRO A 122 -26.17 17.27 -27.76
N ASP A 123 -26.72 18.35 -27.21
CA ASP A 123 -26.48 19.73 -27.64
C ASP A 123 -25.41 20.46 -26.80
N MET A 124 -24.76 19.76 -25.86
CA MET A 124 -23.79 20.38 -24.95
C MET A 124 -22.38 19.86 -25.20
N THR A 125 -21.43 20.79 -25.19
CA THR A 125 -20.01 20.45 -25.21
C THR A 125 -19.60 19.79 -23.89
N PRO A 126 -18.49 19.03 -23.87
CA PRO A 126 -17.98 18.43 -22.64
C PRO A 126 -17.73 19.46 -21.53
N GLN A 127 -17.35 20.69 -21.91
CA GLN A 127 -17.02 21.74 -20.95
C GLN A 127 -18.28 22.35 -20.34
N GLU A 128 -19.33 22.58 -21.14
CA GLU A 128 -20.61 23.09 -20.66
C GLU A 128 -21.29 22.11 -19.69
N VAL A 129 -21.20 20.79 -19.97
CA VAL A 129 -21.68 19.77 -19.02
C VAL A 129 -20.90 19.81 -17.71
N LEU A 130 -19.57 19.98 -17.76
CA LEU A 130 -18.76 20.12 -16.55
C LEU A 130 -19.07 21.40 -15.77
N ASP A 131 -19.32 22.50 -16.46
CA ASP A 131 -19.67 23.77 -15.84
C ASP A 131 -21.06 23.68 -15.20
N LEU A 132 -22.02 23.01 -15.84
CA LEU A 132 -23.33 22.70 -15.26
C LEU A 132 -23.21 21.84 -14.00
N ILE A 133 -22.40 20.78 -14.03
CA ILE A 133 -22.16 19.92 -12.86
C ILE A 133 -21.57 20.74 -11.71
N LYS A 134 -20.58 21.58 -11.98
CA LYS A 134 -19.97 22.45 -10.96
C LYS A 134 -20.95 23.49 -10.42
N GLU A 135 -21.80 24.05 -11.26
CA GLU A 135 -22.83 25.00 -10.84
C GLU A 135 -23.87 24.35 -9.93
N GLU A 136 -24.26 23.10 -10.24
CA GLU A 136 -25.14 22.29 -9.39
C GLU A 136 -24.46 21.92 -8.06
N GLU A 137 -23.19 21.51 -8.08
CA GLU A 137 -22.42 21.24 -6.86
C GLU A 137 -22.30 22.50 -5.98
N ALA A 138 -21.93 23.64 -6.56
CA ALA A 138 -21.85 24.92 -5.85
C ALA A 138 -23.22 25.41 -5.36
N ARG A 139 -24.31 24.98 -5.98
CA ARG A 139 -25.67 25.25 -5.48
C ARG A 139 -25.98 24.37 -4.27
N ARG A 140 -25.69 23.08 -4.34
CA ARG A 140 -25.84 22.15 -3.22
C ARG A 140 -25.00 22.54 -2.02
N GLU A 141 -23.75 22.94 -2.21
CA GLU A 141 -22.89 23.42 -1.12
C GLU A 141 -23.49 24.65 -0.41
N ARG A 142 -24.03 25.62 -1.18
CA ARG A 142 -24.72 26.77 -0.59
C ARG A 142 -25.99 26.38 0.17
N GLU A 143 -26.77 25.43 -0.36
CA GLU A 143 -27.97 24.92 0.29
C GLU A 143 -27.62 24.15 1.58
N ASP A 144 -26.57 23.33 1.56
CA ASP A 144 -26.08 22.60 2.73
C ASP A 144 -25.53 23.54 3.80
N ASP A 145 -24.80 24.60 3.42
CA ASP A 145 -24.33 25.64 4.33
C ASP A 145 -25.51 26.42 4.96
N ASP A 146 -26.53 26.77 4.17
CA ASP A 146 -27.74 27.43 4.67
C ASP A 146 -28.56 26.52 5.61
N VAL A 147 -28.62 25.23 5.31
CA VAL A 147 -29.27 24.22 6.18
C VAL A 147 -28.47 24.03 7.47
N PHE A 148 -27.13 23.98 7.39
CA PHE A 148 -26.23 23.88 8.53
C PHE A 148 -26.35 25.11 9.45
N PHE A 149 -26.40 26.33 8.91
CA PHE A 149 -26.59 27.56 9.68
C PHE A 149 -28.00 27.70 10.29
N ARG A 150 -29.04 27.15 9.64
CA ARG A 150 -30.41 27.12 10.19
C ARG A 150 -30.64 26.07 11.27
N THR A 151 -29.89 24.97 11.23
CA THR A 151 -30.02 23.85 12.18
C THR A 151 -29.06 23.96 13.36
N LEU A 152 -28.10 24.90 13.32
CA LEU A 152 -27.32 25.28 14.48
C LEU A 152 -28.29 25.77 15.59
N PRO A 153 -28.30 25.16 16.79
CA PRO A 153 -29.08 25.70 17.89
C PRO A 153 -28.64 27.16 18.11
N PRO A 154 -29.56 28.10 18.39
CA PRO A 154 -29.17 29.47 18.71
C PRO A 154 -28.13 29.39 19.82
N ALA A 155 -26.99 30.06 19.62
CA ALA A 155 -25.96 30.14 20.65
C ALA A 155 -26.65 30.49 21.98
N PRO A 156 -26.41 29.73 23.07
CA PRO A 156 -27.09 29.99 24.33
C PRO A 156 -26.89 31.47 24.64
N ALA A 157 -28.01 32.18 24.83
CA ALA A 157 -28.02 33.59 25.15
C ALA A 157 -26.95 33.83 26.21
N ALA A 158 -25.95 34.66 25.89
CA ALA A 158 -24.85 34.95 26.78
C ALA A 158 -25.42 35.29 28.15
N GLU A 159 -25.21 34.40 29.11
CA GLU A 159 -25.54 34.67 30.51
C GLU A 159 -24.81 35.96 30.91
N PRO A 160 -25.47 36.85 31.68
CA PRO A 160 -24.82 38.06 32.15
C PRO A 160 -23.55 37.67 32.91
N GLN A 161 -22.41 38.08 32.37
CA GLN A 161 -21.12 37.90 33.02
C GLN A 161 -21.21 38.49 34.44
N PRO A 162 -20.93 37.71 35.50
CA PRO A 162 -20.89 38.25 36.84
C PRO A 162 -19.75 39.28 36.97
N ASP A 163 -20.05 40.37 37.65
CA ASP A 163 -19.18 41.53 37.87
C ASP A 163 -17.72 41.14 38.21
N PRO A 164 -16.71 41.84 37.64
CA PRO A 164 -15.30 41.58 37.89
C PRO A 164 -14.87 42.18 39.24
N ALA A 165 -15.41 41.66 40.35
CA ALA A 165 -15.02 42.07 41.69
C ALA A 165 -15.02 40.88 42.65
N GLY A 166 -14.13 39.92 42.40
CA GLY A 166 -13.85 38.82 43.31
C GLY A 166 -12.56 38.10 42.93
N LYS A 167 -11.46 38.41 43.64
CA LYS A 167 -10.22 37.59 43.74
C LYS A 167 -10.63 36.12 43.99
N VAL A 168 -9.99 35.07 43.46
CA VAL A 168 -8.64 34.48 43.63
C VAL A 168 -8.71 33.18 42.75
N ASP A 169 -7.69 32.53 42.17
CA ASP A 169 -6.30 32.30 42.53
C ASP A 169 -5.44 32.11 41.26
N ASP A 170 -4.23 32.66 41.32
CA ASP A 170 -3.12 32.41 40.40
C ASP A 170 -2.53 31.01 40.66
N VAL A 171 -2.63 30.09 39.71
CA VAL A 171 -1.82 28.86 39.71
C VAL A 171 -1.37 28.50 38.27
N HIS A 172 -0.15 28.94 37.97
CA HIS A 172 0.83 28.43 36.98
C HIS A 172 0.58 28.65 35.47
N SER A 173 0.93 29.86 35.01
CA SER A 173 1.46 30.07 33.65
C SER A 173 2.98 29.86 33.64
N THR A 174 3.43 28.61 33.77
CA THR A 174 4.84 28.22 33.53
C THR A 174 4.96 27.68 32.12
N PHE A 175 5.29 28.54 31.16
CA PHE A 175 6.49 28.33 30.32
C PHE A 175 6.82 29.61 29.52
N SER A 176 7.59 30.46 30.18
CA SER A 176 8.79 31.12 29.66
C SER A 176 8.76 31.67 28.24
N ARG A 177 8.37 32.94 28.15
CA ARG A 177 8.96 33.92 27.25
C ARG A 177 10.22 34.49 27.92
N VAL A 178 11.40 34.20 27.37
CA VAL A 178 12.61 35.02 27.60
C VAL A 178 13.25 35.34 26.25
N HIS A 179 13.58 36.62 26.15
CA HIS A 179 14.07 37.42 25.05
C HIS A 179 15.32 36.86 24.35
N ASN A 180 15.43 37.04 23.03
CA ASN A 180 16.56 37.81 22.50
C ASN A 180 16.28 38.33 21.08
N SER A 181 16.33 39.65 20.95
CA SER A 181 16.40 40.36 19.68
C SER A 181 17.84 40.31 19.18
N GLY A 182 18.09 39.53 18.14
CA GLY A 182 19.33 39.57 17.37
C GLY A 182 18.97 39.37 15.91
N GLY A 183 19.18 40.41 15.09
CA GLY A 183 18.78 40.44 13.68
C GLY A 183 19.21 39.18 12.93
N SER A 184 18.22 38.43 12.47
CA SER A 184 18.44 37.33 11.53
C SER A 184 18.88 37.95 10.20
N PRO A 185 20.04 37.56 9.63
CA PRO A 185 20.41 38.02 8.30
C PRO A 185 19.33 37.57 7.30
N PRO A 186 19.02 38.38 6.27
CA PRO A 186 17.95 38.06 5.34
C PRO A 186 18.17 36.65 4.77
N PRO A 187 17.09 35.85 4.63
CA PRO A 187 17.22 34.53 4.04
C PRO A 187 17.88 34.67 2.66
N PRO A 188 18.80 33.76 2.28
CA PRO A 188 19.36 33.79 0.94
C PRO A 188 18.23 33.74 -0.08
N PRO A 189 18.36 34.45 -1.22
CA PRO A 189 17.30 34.50 -2.22
C PRO A 189 16.89 33.07 -2.58
N SER A 190 15.59 32.80 -2.52
CA SER A 190 15.04 31.52 -2.97
C SER A 190 15.56 31.27 -4.40
N PRO A 191 16.13 30.08 -4.69
CA PRO A 191 16.61 29.81 -6.03
C PRO A 191 15.43 29.95 -6.99
N PRO A 192 15.63 30.52 -8.20
CA PRO A 192 14.54 30.67 -9.16
C PRO A 192 13.86 29.32 -9.39
N LEU A 193 12.54 29.32 -9.62
CA LEU A 193 11.77 28.13 -9.99
C LEU A 193 12.18 27.68 -11.40
N VAL A 194 13.40 27.15 -11.50
CA VAL A 194 14.01 26.63 -12.70
C VAL A 194 13.27 25.34 -13.06
N SER A 195 12.64 25.34 -14.23
CA SER A 195 11.95 24.17 -14.78
C SER A 195 12.88 22.96 -14.78
N ARG A 196 12.32 21.74 -14.60
CA ARG A 196 13.09 20.49 -14.61
C ARG A 196 13.99 20.36 -15.85
N ALA A 197 13.57 20.91 -16.98
CA ALA A 197 14.35 20.94 -18.22
C ALA A 197 15.63 21.80 -18.09
N GLU A 198 15.50 22.96 -17.46
CA GLU A 198 16.56 23.94 -17.27
C GLU A 198 17.55 23.48 -16.17
N ARG A 199 17.04 22.77 -15.14
CA ARG A 199 17.86 22.10 -14.11
C ARG A 199 18.77 21.01 -14.72
N ARG A 200 18.30 20.30 -15.75
CA ARG A 200 19.13 19.32 -16.50
C ARG A 200 20.18 19.98 -17.39
N ARG A 201 19.89 21.17 -17.93
CA ARG A 201 20.84 21.94 -18.75
C ARG A 201 22.00 22.44 -17.89
N LEU A 202 21.71 23.03 -16.74
CA LEU A 202 22.72 23.50 -15.79
C LEU A 202 23.62 22.38 -15.25
N LEU A 203 23.07 21.20 -14.96
CA LEU A 203 23.87 20.04 -14.53
C LEU A 203 24.82 19.53 -15.64
N ARG A 204 24.43 19.64 -16.91
CA ARG A 204 25.31 19.29 -18.05
C ARG A 204 26.43 20.30 -18.22
N GLU A 205 26.14 21.58 -18.04
CA GLU A 205 27.13 22.66 -18.11
C GLU A 205 28.12 22.59 -16.93
N ALA A 206 27.67 22.34 -15.71
CA ALA A 206 28.53 22.15 -14.54
C ALA A 206 29.44 20.91 -14.68
N ARG A 207 28.94 19.83 -15.28
CA ARG A 207 29.72 18.62 -15.54
C ARG A 207 30.73 18.81 -16.68
N LYS A 208 30.50 19.78 -17.58
CA LYS A 208 31.41 20.18 -18.64
C LYS A 208 32.49 21.15 -18.14
N ALA A 209 32.22 21.91 -17.08
CA ALA A 209 33.15 22.88 -16.50
C ALA A 209 34.30 22.26 -15.67
N GLY A 210 34.17 21.00 -15.23
CA GLY A 210 35.20 20.33 -14.41
C GLY A 210 35.33 20.94 -13.00
N PRO A 211 35.84 20.18 -12.00
CA PRO A 211 36.01 20.72 -10.65
C PRO A 211 37.11 21.81 -10.64
N PRO A 212 36.97 22.88 -9.84
CA PRO A 212 38.02 23.88 -9.70
C PRO A 212 39.27 23.21 -9.11
N GLN A 213 40.41 23.37 -9.79
CA GLN A 213 41.71 22.93 -9.30
C GLN A 213 42.05 23.73 -8.03
N THR A 214 41.91 23.13 -6.86
CA THR A 214 42.51 23.65 -5.64
C THR A 214 43.97 23.24 -5.62
N LEU A 215 44.85 24.22 -5.80
CA LEU A 215 46.29 24.14 -5.65
C LEU A 215 46.69 23.92 -4.17
N ASN A 216 47.73 23.09 -3.98
CA ASN A 216 48.68 23.02 -2.84
C ASN A 216 48.20 22.29 -1.55
N ALA A 217 49.00 21.50 -0.81
CA ALA A 217 50.43 21.18 -0.84
C ALA A 217 50.74 19.87 -0.07
N SER A 218 51.85 19.22 -0.46
CA SER A 218 52.84 18.45 0.32
C SER A 218 52.42 17.47 1.43
N THR A 219 52.88 16.20 1.33
CA THR A 219 53.87 15.57 2.26
C THR A 219 53.89 14.03 2.14
N THR A 220 55.04 13.53 1.64
CA THR A 220 55.74 12.24 1.89
C THR A 220 55.14 10.88 1.49
N PRO A 221 55.85 10.08 0.65
CA PRO A 221 55.54 8.67 0.42
C PRO A 221 56.25 7.77 1.47
N VAL A 222 55.47 6.91 2.13
CA VAL A 222 56.00 5.84 2.99
C VAL A 222 56.47 4.66 2.12
N ALA A 223 57.71 4.25 2.35
CA ALA A 223 58.40 3.17 1.66
C ALA A 223 57.73 1.80 1.87
N ARG A 224 57.62 1.02 0.79
CA ARG A 224 57.23 -0.40 0.80
C ARG A 224 58.49 -1.24 0.59
N PRO A 225 58.86 -2.16 1.50
CA PRO A 225 60.00 -3.04 1.28
C PRO A 225 59.65 -4.15 0.26
N PRO A 226 60.64 -4.68 -0.48
CA PRO A 226 60.44 -5.73 -1.47
C PRO A 226 60.36 -7.09 -0.76
N ASP A 227 59.24 -7.79 -0.91
CA ASP A 227 59.15 -9.19 -0.48
C ASP A 227 59.47 -10.10 -1.66
N THR A 228 60.42 -10.98 -1.39
CA THR A 228 61.08 -11.86 -2.33
C THR A 228 60.59 -13.27 -2.02
N ARG A 229 60.06 -14.00 -3.01
CA ARG A 229 60.17 -15.47 -3.22
C ARG A 229 58.94 -16.04 -3.92
N ASP A 230 59.13 -16.39 -5.19
CA ASP A 230 58.68 -17.66 -5.76
C ASP A 230 59.87 -18.65 -5.69
N PRO A 231 59.72 -19.96 -5.98
CA PRO A 231 58.74 -20.98 -5.54
C PRO A 231 59.51 -22.20 -4.94
N PRO A 232 58.91 -23.41 -4.77
CA PRO A 232 59.02 -24.36 -5.88
C PRO A 232 57.79 -25.27 -6.12
N ALA A 233 57.73 -25.72 -7.36
CA ALA A 233 56.87 -26.76 -7.88
C ALA A 233 56.99 -28.08 -7.11
N ILE A 234 55.84 -28.72 -6.88
CA ILE A 234 55.76 -30.15 -6.58
C ILE A 234 55.14 -30.81 -7.81
N ALA A 235 55.84 -31.85 -8.28
CA ALA A 235 55.48 -32.76 -9.34
C ALA A 235 54.32 -33.68 -8.97
#